data_AF-A0A528BG27-F1
#
_entry.id   AF-A0A528BG27-F1
#
_cell.length_a   1.000
_cell.length_b   1.000
_cell.length_c   1.000
_cell.angle_alpha   90.00
_cell.angle_beta   90.00
_cell.angle_gamma   90.00
#
_symmetry.space_group_name_H-M   'P 1'
#
loop_
_entity.id
_entity.type
_entity.pdbx_description
1 polymer ?
#
loop_
_entity_poly.entity_id
_entity_poly.type
_entity_poly.pdbx_seq_one_letter_code
_entity_poly.pdbx_strand_id
1 'polypeptide(L)'
;MQTSLGVAGLWQISTTKHTTVNWALSSCRSRCLKQSERTALLLQVAFDKPEHLALLPQMKAFADIIEIGTPLLKRFGLSAISTARELCPEIMVLADTKTVDGGQLEADMVFGAGAAFMT
;
A
#
# COMPACT_ATOMS: atom_id res chain seq x y z
N MET A 1 52.43 15.97 6.64
CA MET A 1 53.22 15.12 7.55
C MET A 1 52.45 13.82 7.74
N GLN A 2 53.02 12.70 7.29
CA GLN A 2 52.41 11.36 7.37
C GLN A 2 52.38 10.87 8.83
N THR A 3 51.26 10.28 9.24
CA THR A 3 51.27 9.08 10.08
C THR A 3 50.06 8.22 9.73
N SER A 4 50.26 7.26 8.81
CA SER A 4 49.42 6.07 8.70
C SER A 4 49.87 5.07 9.77
N LEU A 5 48.97 4.72 10.69
CA LEU A 5 49.09 3.55 11.54
C LEU A 5 47.74 2.84 11.48
N GLY A 6 47.72 1.68 10.83
CA GLY A 6 46.60 0.76 10.88
C GLY A 6 46.78 -0.18 12.06
N VAL A 7 45.72 -0.37 12.85
CA VAL A 7 45.48 -1.62 13.59
C VAL A 7 43.96 -1.87 13.64
N ALA A 8 43.58 -2.99 13.02
CA ALA A 8 42.50 -3.91 13.34
C ALA A 8 41.13 -3.38 13.82
N GLY A 9 40.12 -3.67 12.98
CA GLY A 9 38.98 -4.46 13.45
C GLY A 9 37.95 -3.72 14.30
N LEU A 10 37.20 -2.82 13.70
CA LEU A 10 35.81 -2.61 14.11
C LEU A 10 34.92 -2.71 12.86
N TRP A 11 34.08 -3.74 12.84
CA TRP A 11 32.92 -3.77 11.97
C TRP A 11 31.99 -2.63 12.39
N GLN A 12 32.15 -1.47 11.76
CA GLN A 12 31.15 -0.43 11.80
C GLN A 12 29.96 -0.93 10.97
N ILE A 13 28.98 -1.52 11.66
CA ILE A 13 27.63 -1.65 11.12
C ILE A 13 27.09 -0.22 11.08
N SER A 14 27.25 0.43 9.93
CA SER A 14 26.46 1.61 9.60
C SER A 14 25.01 1.16 9.61
N THR A 15 24.28 1.48 10.67
CA THR A 15 22.83 1.44 10.65
C THR A 15 22.40 2.54 9.68
N THR A 16 22.28 2.19 8.41
CA THR A 16 21.54 3.00 7.46
C THR A 16 20.15 3.10 8.06
N LYS A 17 19.86 4.22 8.75
CA LYS A 17 18.51 4.59 9.12
C LYS A 17 17.74 4.46 7.82
N HIS A 18 16.86 3.45 7.76
CA HIS A 18 15.90 3.35 6.68
C HIS A 18 15.35 4.75 6.50
N THR A 19 15.59 5.31 5.31
CA THR A 19 14.96 6.53 4.88
C THR A 19 13.47 6.26 5.00
N THR A 20 12.88 6.76 6.09
CA THR A 20 11.45 6.91 6.20
C THR A 20 11.08 7.75 5.00
N VAL A 21 10.50 7.11 3.99
CA VAL A 21 9.70 7.81 3.00
C VAL A 21 8.70 8.62 3.81
N ASN A 22 8.97 9.93 3.87
CA ASN A 22 8.14 10.91 4.55
C ASN A 22 6.80 10.89 3.82
N TRP A 23 5.88 10.03 4.26
CA TRP A 23 4.49 10.17 3.92
C TRP A 23 4.03 11.45 4.59
N ALA A 24 4.05 12.55 3.83
CA ALA A 24 3.49 13.81 4.24
C ALA A 24 2.01 13.57 4.54
N LEU A 25 1.70 13.31 5.81
CA LEU A 25 0.37 13.15 6.40
C LEU A 25 -0.45 14.46 6.37
N SER A 26 -0.23 15.34 5.38
CA SER A 26 -0.57 16.75 5.47
C SER A 26 -1.68 17.24 4.54
N SER A 27 -2.34 16.41 3.73
CA SER A 27 -3.48 16.88 2.92
C SER A 27 -4.81 16.16 3.12
N CYS A 28 -4.84 14.94 3.67
CA CYS A 28 -6.08 14.21 3.88
C CYS A 28 -6.46 14.08 5.36
N ARG A 29 -6.45 15.19 6.11
CA ARG A 29 -7.00 15.28 7.48
C ARG A 29 -8.19 16.24 7.56
N SER A 30 -9.00 16.26 6.51
CA SER A 30 -10.32 16.90 6.48
C SER A 30 -11.44 15.85 6.46
N ARG A 31 -11.22 14.69 7.09
CA ARG A 31 -12.35 13.87 7.56
C ARG A 31 -12.94 14.60 8.75
N CYS A 32 -13.98 15.36 8.47
CA CYS A 32 -14.81 16.09 9.42
C CYS A 32 -14.91 15.31 10.73
N LEU A 33 -14.37 15.91 11.79
CA LEU A 33 -14.47 15.45 13.17
C LEU A 33 -15.94 15.36 13.57
N LYS A 34 -16.59 14.24 13.23
CA LYS A 34 -17.88 13.81 13.77
C LYS A 34 -17.91 12.29 13.94
N GLN A 35 -16.93 11.73 14.62
CA GLN A 35 -17.14 10.48 15.34
C GLN A 35 -16.35 10.53 16.65
N SER A 36 -17.04 11.00 17.68
CA SER A 36 -16.66 10.81 19.07
C SER A 36 -16.67 9.32 19.41
N GLU A 37 -15.57 8.85 19.99
CA GLU A 37 -15.49 7.70 20.92
C GLU A 37 -16.12 6.37 20.47
N ARG A 38 -15.99 6.01 19.19
CA ARG A 38 -16.10 4.59 18.78
C ARG A 38 -14.72 4.09 18.42
N THR A 39 -14.38 2.86 18.82
CA THR A 39 -13.31 2.09 18.19
C THR A 39 -13.46 2.29 16.69
N ALA A 40 -12.48 2.91 16.03
CA ALA A 40 -12.60 3.31 14.64
C ALA A 40 -12.76 2.04 13.78
N LEU A 41 -14.00 1.70 13.45
CA LEU A 41 -14.31 0.60 12.55
C LEU A 41 -13.88 1.04 11.15
N LEU A 42 -12.93 0.33 10.59
CA LEU A 42 -12.53 0.52 9.21
C LEU A 42 -13.54 -0.19 8.30
N LEU A 43 -13.92 0.48 7.21
CA LEU A 43 -14.75 -0.12 6.16
C LEU A 43 -13.87 -0.53 4.97
N GLN A 44 -13.93 -1.81 4.64
CA GLN A 44 -13.34 -2.37 3.43
C GLN A 44 -14.46 -2.71 2.42
N VAL A 45 -14.23 -2.39 1.14
CA VAL A 45 -15.18 -2.65 0.05
C VAL A 45 -14.48 -3.33 -1.13
N ALA A 46 -15.03 -4.44 -1.61
CA ALA A 46 -14.48 -5.22 -2.72
C ALA A 46 -15.06 -4.83 -4.08
N PHE A 47 -14.18 -4.73 -5.07
CA PHE A 47 -14.50 -4.39 -6.46
C PHE A 47 -14.20 -5.61 -7.34
N ASP A 48 -15.26 -6.33 -7.73
CA ASP A 48 -15.13 -7.56 -8.51
C ASP A 48 -15.25 -7.38 -10.04
N LYS A 49 -15.65 -6.19 -10.50
CA LYS A 49 -15.90 -5.92 -11.92
C LYS A 49 -15.21 -4.63 -12.37
N PRO A 50 -14.75 -4.54 -13.63
CA PRO A 50 -14.03 -3.37 -14.12
C PRO A 50 -14.87 -2.09 -14.09
N GLU A 51 -16.19 -2.19 -14.29
CA GLU A 51 -17.09 -1.02 -14.26
C GLU A 51 -17.14 -0.37 -12.87
N HIS A 52 -16.84 -1.13 -11.80
CA HIS A 52 -16.83 -0.59 -10.44
C HIS A 52 -15.69 0.40 -10.24
N LEU A 53 -14.54 0.25 -10.92
CA LEU A 53 -13.38 1.14 -10.74
C LEU A 53 -13.72 2.62 -11.02
N ALA A 54 -14.72 2.90 -11.87
CA ALA A 54 -15.21 4.26 -12.11
C ALA A 54 -15.82 4.93 -10.85
N LEU A 55 -16.23 4.15 -9.84
CA LEU A 55 -16.79 4.63 -8.57
C LEU A 55 -15.71 4.97 -7.53
N LEU A 56 -14.45 4.59 -7.76
CA LEU A 56 -13.35 4.79 -6.81
C LEU A 56 -13.24 6.23 -6.26
N PRO A 57 -13.30 7.29 -7.11
CA PRO A 57 -13.17 8.66 -6.64
C PRO A 57 -14.27 9.08 -5.65
N GLN A 58 -15.45 8.47 -5.74
CA GLN A 58 -16.60 8.72 -4.86
C GLN A 58 -16.50 7.89 -3.58
N MET A 59 -16.01 6.64 -3.70
CA MET A 59 -15.92 5.70 -2.59
C MET A 59 -14.91 6.10 -1.53
N LYS A 60 -13.91 6.94 -1.84
CA LYS A 60 -12.92 7.41 -0.86
C LYS A 60 -13.51 8.16 0.34
N ALA A 61 -14.73 8.71 0.20
CA ALA A 61 -15.43 9.36 1.30
C ALA A 61 -15.98 8.35 2.33
N PHE A 62 -16.19 7.10 1.91
CA PHE A 62 -16.92 6.09 2.68
C PHE A 62 -16.05 4.89 3.08
N ALA A 63 -15.20 4.42 2.16
CA ALA A 63 -14.33 3.26 2.37
C ALA A 63 -12.92 3.69 2.79
N ASP A 64 -12.33 2.94 3.71
CA ASP A 64 -10.94 3.10 4.14
C ASP A 64 -10.00 2.23 3.31
N ILE A 65 -10.49 1.05 2.88
CA ILE A 65 -9.75 0.08 2.08
C ILE A 65 -10.61 -0.32 0.88
N ILE A 66 -10.01 -0.30 -0.31
CA ILE A 66 -10.60 -0.90 -1.50
C ILE A 66 -9.90 -2.21 -1.77
N GLU A 67 -10.67 -3.26 -1.98
CA GLU A 67 -10.16 -4.54 -2.43
C GLU A 67 -10.35 -4.67 -3.94
N ILE A 68 -9.26 -5.03 -4.63
CA ILE A 68 -9.34 -5.55 -5.99
C ILE A 68 -9.69 -7.03 -5.84
N GLY A 69 -10.99 -7.32 -5.98
CA GLY A 69 -11.52 -8.65 -5.72
C GLY A 69 -11.00 -9.69 -6.69
N THR A 70 -11.02 -10.96 -6.27
CA THR A 70 -10.46 -12.10 -7.03
C THR A 70 -10.85 -12.09 -8.52
N PRO A 71 -12.11 -11.90 -8.95
CA PRO A 71 -12.47 -11.94 -10.38
C PRO A 71 -11.82 -10.83 -11.19
N LEU A 72 -11.79 -9.61 -10.64
CA LEU A 72 -11.16 -8.46 -11.29
C LEU A 72 -9.64 -8.67 -11.37
N LEU A 73 -9.02 -9.08 -10.28
CA LEU A 73 -7.58 -9.33 -10.21
C LEU A 73 -7.17 -10.47 -11.16
N LYS A 74 -7.91 -11.58 -11.20
CA LYS A 74 -7.61 -12.70 -12.11
C LYS A 74 -7.82 -12.33 -13.58
N ARG A 75 -8.75 -11.43 -13.89
CA ARG A 75 -9.04 -11.01 -15.27
C ARG A 75 -8.00 -10.04 -15.83
N PHE A 76 -7.54 -9.10 -15.01
CA PHE A 76 -6.71 -7.98 -15.48
C PHE A 76 -5.30 -7.95 -14.85
N GLY A 77 -5.02 -8.85 -13.91
CA GLY A 77 -3.74 -8.92 -13.22
C GLY A 77 -3.39 -7.63 -12.47
N LEU A 78 -2.10 -7.33 -12.43
CA LEU A 78 -1.53 -6.16 -11.74
C LEU A 78 -2.05 -4.81 -12.27
N SER A 79 -2.55 -4.78 -13.52
CA SER A 79 -3.11 -3.55 -14.10
C SER A 79 -4.34 -3.05 -13.36
N ALA A 80 -5.14 -3.94 -12.75
CA ALA A 80 -6.29 -3.53 -11.93
C ALA A 80 -5.85 -2.77 -10.67
N ILE A 81 -4.75 -3.21 -10.05
CA ILE A 81 -4.15 -2.54 -8.88
C ILE A 81 -3.59 -1.18 -9.29
N SER A 82 -2.81 -1.15 -10.38
CA SER A 82 -2.18 0.09 -10.88
C SER A 82 -3.26 1.12 -11.27
N THR A 83 -4.31 0.68 -11.96
CA THR A 83 -5.46 1.53 -12.33
C THR A 83 -6.15 2.10 -11.09
N ALA A 84 -6.38 1.28 -10.06
CA ALA A 84 -7.00 1.77 -8.82
C ALA A 84 -6.11 2.81 -8.11
N ARG A 85 -4.78 2.58 -8.11
CA ARG A 85 -3.79 3.52 -7.57
C ARG A 85 -3.74 4.82 -8.35
N GLU A 86 -3.84 4.78 -9.67
CA GLU A 86 -3.89 5.97 -10.54
C GLU A 86 -5.18 6.78 -10.33
N LEU A 87 -6.33 6.11 -10.26
CA LEU A 87 -7.63 6.76 -10.05
C LEU A 87 -7.79 7.35 -8.65
N CYS A 88 -7.19 6.71 -7.64
CA CYS A 88 -7.24 7.18 -6.27
C CYS A 88 -5.91 6.89 -5.53
N PRO A 89 -4.91 7.77 -5.65
CA PRO A 89 -3.58 7.57 -5.04
C PRO A 89 -3.59 7.48 -3.52
N GLU A 90 -4.65 7.97 -2.88
CA GLU A 90 -4.73 8.16 -1.42
C GLU A 90 -5.36 6.98 -0.70
N ILE A 91 -6.11 6.12 -1.40
CA ILE A 91 -6.81 4.99 -0.78
C ILE A 91 -5.89 3.79 -0.60
N MET A 92 -6.09 3.04 0.48
CA MET A 92 -5.39 1.77 0.68
C MET A 92 -6.02 0.70 -0.21
N VAL A 93 -5.17 -0.05 -0.93
CA VAL A 93 -5.62 -1.11 -1.85
C VAL A 93 -5.23 -2.47 -1.26
N LEU A 94 -6.20 -3.37 -1.12
CA LEU A 94 -6.00 -4.79 -0.81
C LEU A 94 -6.09 -5.57 -2.13
N ALA A 95 -5.03 -6.28 -2.50
CA ALA A 95 -5.07 -7.21 -3.62
C ALA A 95 -5.58 -8.56 -3.13
N ASP A 96 -6.74 -9.02 -3.60
CA ASP A 96 -7.27 -10.34 -3.23
C ASP A 96 -6.65 -11.45 -4.08
N THR A 97 -5.34 -11.65 -3.89
CA THR A 97 -4.50 -12.59 -4.64
C THR A 97 -4.88 -14.04 -4.38
N LYS A 98 -5.37 -14.35 -3.17
CA LYS A 98 -5.54 -15.72 -2.67
C LYS A 98 -4.23 -16.50 -2.81
N THR A 99 -3.12 -15.84 -2.47
CA THR A 99 -1.77 -16.38 -2.61
C THR A 99 -1.64 -17.65 -1.77
N VAL A 100 -1.36 -18.76 -2.44
CA VAL A 100 -1.13 -20.06 -1.80
C VAL A 100 0.29 -20.58 -2.04
N ASP A 101 0.95 -20.09 -3.08
CA ASP A 101 2.33 -20.42 -3.44
C ASP A 101 3.04 -19.15 -3.95
N GLY A 102 4.37 -19.18 -4.04
CA GLY A 102 5.14 -18.06 -4.58
C GLY A 102 5.07 -16.79 -3.75
N GLY A 103 4.82 -16.90 -2.43
CA GLY A 103 4.49 -15.76 -1.55
C GLY A 103 5.35 -14.51 -1.74
N GLN A 104 6.68 -14.64 -1.73
CA GLN A 104 7.57 -13.48 -1.94
C GLN A 104 7.44 -12.89 -3.36
N LEU A 105 7.35 -13.75 -4.38
CA LEU A 105 7.24 -13.33 -5.77
C LEU A 105 5.91 -12.58 -6.01
N GLU A 106 4.80 -13.14 -5.53
CA GLU A 106 3.47 -12.52 -5.66
C GLU A 106 3.38 -11.21 -4.87
N ALA A 107 3.94 -11.18 -3.65
CA ALA A 107 4.04 -9.97 -2.83
C ALA A 107 4.78 -8.85 -3.55
N ASP A 108 5.96 -9.14 -4.10
CA ASP A 108 6.77 -8.16 -4.83
C ASP A 108 6.00 -7.61 -6.04
N MET A 109 5.26 -8.46 -6.75
CA MET A 109 4.43 -8.07 -7.88
C MET A 109 3.30 -7.12 -7.47
N VAL A 110 2.50 -7.46 -6.45
CA VAL A 110 1.32 -6.65 -6.08
C VAL A 110 1.68 -5.38 -5.32
N PHE A 111 2.72 -5.42 -4.48
CA PHE A 111 3.22 -4.23 -3.81
C PHE A 111 3.90 -3.29 -4.80
N GLY A 112 4.65 -3.83 -5.77
CA GLY A 112 5.19 -3.05 -6.89
C GLY A 112 4.12 -2.38 -7.74
N ALA A 113 2.95 -3.03 -7.89
CA ALA A 113 1.79 -2.46 -8.58
C ALA A 113 1.01 -1.42 -7.75
N GLY A 114 1.38 -1.21 -6.48
CA GLY A 114 0.79 -0.20 -5.60
C GLY A 114 -0.27 -0.71 -4.63
N ALA A 115 -0.38 -2.02 -4.39
CA ALA A 115 -1.18 -2.55 -3.29
C ALA A 115 -0.54 -2.21 -1.93
N ALA A 116 -1.36 -2.04 -0.90
CA ALA A 116 -0.92 -1.90 0.49
C ALA A 116 -0.99 -3.23 1.25
N PHE A 117 -1.88 -4.13 0.81
CA PHE A 117 -2.13 -5.42 1.44
C PHE A 117 -2.34 -6.50 0.38
N MET A 118 -2.14 -7.76 0.76
CA MET A 118 -2.39 -8.95 -0.06
C MET A 118 -3.03 -10.06 0.79
N THR A 119 -3.72 -11.01 0.15
CA THR A 119 -4.36 -12.17 0.79
C THR A 119 -4.01 -13.49 0.13
#